data_AF-W2D159-F1
#
_entry.id   AF-W2D159-F1
#
_cell.length_a   1.000
_cell.length_b   1.000
_cell.length_c   1.000
_cell.angle_alpha   90.00
_cell.angle_beta   90.00
_cell.angle_gamma   90.00
#
_symmetry.space_group_name_H-M   'P 1'
#
loop_
_entity.id
_entity.type
_entity.pdbx_description
1 polymer ?
#
loop_
_entity_poly.entity_id
_entity_poly.type
_entity_poly.pdbx_seq_one_letter_code
_entity_poly.pdbx_strand_id
1 'polypeptide(L)'
;MGNDLLTKAVATVYRAKAALYKYISANDAGVTGAHQAGFYIPKSAYSIAFDQPGLKGENKDRTVHIRWQDGAAKDTESRFIYYGSGTRNEYRLTRFGRDFPFLTDEYVGALVIIAREGEDTYSGYVLNTDEEIEDALEILGIPPNATIGLIDKDRIKLEEKMRICVEECLASSNEFPDTQTMADLARKLTLLRKGASYDDRLGKWIESEYALFRCFENELCKDMLIDGFSSVDELVVAANTLLNRRKSRAGKSLEHHLAQIFTDASLHYEAQVVTEGYKKPDFIFPSGAAYHNQKFDAGDLVFLAAKTTCKEIYESEV
;
A
#
# COMPACT_ATOMS: atom_id res chain seq x y z
N MET A 1 -21.33 2.72 5.97
CA MET A 1 -20.13 3.09 6.74
C MET A 1 -19.41 1.79 6.97
N GLY A 2 -18.25 1.59 6.34
CA GLY A 2 -17.49 0.35 6.52
C GLY A 2 -17.15 0.14 7.99
N ASN A 3 -17.02 -1.11 8.40
CA ASN A 3 -16.64 -1.47 9.76
C ASN A 3 -15.30 -0.79 10.14
N ASP A 4 -15.34 0.10 11.14
CA ASP A 4 -14.17 0.84 11.64
C ASP A 4 -13.04 -0.12 12.07
N LEU A 5 -13.41 -1.28 12.63
CA LEU A 5 -12.47 -2.30 13.05
C LEU A 5 -11.68 -2.88 11.87
N LEU A 6 -12.37 -3.29 10.82
CA LEU A 6 -11.74 -3.84 9.61
C LEU A 6 -10.82 -2.81 8.95
N THR A 7 -11.28 -1.56 8.85
CA THR A 7 -10.51 -0.44 8.29
C THR A 7 -9.19 -0.25 9.05
N LYS A 8 -9.24 -0.26 10.39
CA LYS A 8 -8.04 -0.20 11.25
C LYS A 8 -7.15 -1.42 11.09
N ALA A 9 -7.72 -2.63 11.02
CA ALA A 9 -6.96 -3.87 10.87
C ALA A 9 -6.16 -3.87 9.56
N VAL A 10 -6.80 -3.52 8.45
CA VAL A 10 -6.15 -3.47 7.13
C VAL A 10 -5.05 -2.41 7.07
N ALA A 11 -5.33 -1.20 7.58
CA ALA A 11 -4.33 -0.14 7.63
C ALA A 11 -3.10 -0.56 8.46
N THR A 12 -3.32 -1.26 9.57
CA THR A 12 -2.25 -1.76 10.44
C THR A 12 -1.44 -2.86 9.75
N VAL A 13 -2.09 -3.80 9.07
CA VAL A 13 -1.40 -4.82 8.25
C VAL A 13 -0.56 -4.18 7.16
N TYR A 14 -1.09 -3.15 6.48
CA TYR A 14 -0.36 -2.43 5.43
C TYR A 14 0.89 -1.71 5.96
N ARG A 15 0.86 -1.19 7.19
CA ARG A 15 2.00 -0.50 7.82
C ARG A 15 3.00 -1.45 8.48
N ALA A 16 2.52 -2.58 8.99
CA ALA A 16 3.33 -3.53 9.74
C ALA A 16 4.49 -4.12 8.92
N LYS A 17 5.55 -4.53 9.63
CA LYS A 17 6.72 -5.22 9.07
C LYS A 17 6.35 -6.61 8.55
N ALA A 18 5.45 -7.29 9.26
CA ALA A 18 4.88 -8.57 8.90
C ALA A 18 3.50 -8.72 9.53
N ALA A 19 2.62 -9.52 8.95
CA ALA A 19 1.34 -9.85 9.57
C ALA A 19 0.97 -11.31 9.33
N LEU A 20 0.24 -11.89 10.28
CA LEU A 20 -0.27 -13.25 10.28
C LEU A 20 -1.80 -13.19 10.37
N TYR A 21 -2.50 -14.02 9.60
CA TYR A 21 -3.90 -14.32 9.83
C TYR A 21 -4.05 -15.77 10.30
N LYS A 22 -5.10 -16.05 11.07
CA LYS A 22 -5.45 -17.39 11.55
C LYS A 22 -6.93 -17.48 11.87
N TYR A 23 -7.57 -18.58 11.51
CA TYR A 23 -8.87 -18.95 12.07
C TYR A 23 -8.69 -19.55 13.48
N ILE A 24 -9.44 -19.03 14.45
CA ILE A 24 -9.44 -19.55 15.82
C ILE A 24 -10.10 -20.94 15.83
N SER A 25 -9.35 -21.95 16.26
CA SER A 25 -9.86 -23.32 16.36
C SER A 25 -10.44 -23.62 17.74
N ALA A 26 -11.27 -24.66 17.86
CA ALA A 26 -11.78 -25.13 19.15
C ALA A 26 -10.67 -25.48 20.16
N ASN A 27 -9.50 -25.92 19.68
CA ASN A 27 -8.33 -26.17 20.54
C ASN A 27 -7.72 -24.87 21.07
N ASP A 28 -7.70 -23.81 20.26
CA ASP A 28 -7.16 -22.52 20.67
C ASP A 28 -8.03 -21.91 21.78
N ALA A 29 -9.35 -21.98 21.63
CA ALA A 29 -10.34 -21.51 22.60
C ALA A 29 -10.47 -22.42 23.84
N GLY A 30 -9.74 -23.54 23.92
CA GLY A 30 -9.73 -24.41 25.10
C GLY A 30 -10.99 -25.27 25.29
N VAL A 31 -11.90 -25.27 24.32
CA VAL A 31 -13.17 -26.02 24.33
C VAL A 31 -12.94 -27.53 24.42
N THR A 32 -11.81 -28.02 23.90
CA THR A 32 -11.50 -29.45 23.86
C THR A 32 -10.91 -30.01 25.16
N GLY A 33 -10.79 -29.19 26.22
CA GLY A 33 -10.26 -29.62 27.53
C GLY A 33 -8.77 -29.98 27.52
N ALA A 34 -8.08 -29.80 26.39
CA ALA A 34 -6.66 -30.08 26.24
C ALA A 34 -5.81 -28.91 26.78
N HIS A 35 -4.71 -29.21 27.47
CA HIS A 35 -3.76 -28.23 28.02
C HIS A 35 -2.96 -27.43 26.97
N GLN A 36 -3.29 -27.52 25.68
CA GLN A 36 -2.57 -26.84 24.61
C GLN A 36 -3.10 -25.41 24.39
N ALA A 37 -2.97 -24.57 25.40
CA ALA A 37 -3.40 -23.17 25.33
C ALA A 37 -2.52 -22.35 24.36
N GLY A 38 -3.18 -21.62 23.47
CA GLY A 38 -2.59 -20.59 22.60
C GLY A 38 -2.44 -20.98 21.14
N PHE A 39 -2.41 -19.96 20.28
CA PHE A 39 -2.47 -20.07 18.84
C PHE A 39 -1.30 -20.84 18.27
N TYR A 40 -1.58 -21.96 17.59
CA TYR A 40 -0.60 -22.63 16.76
C TYR A 40 -0.12 -21.72 15.63
N ILE A 41 1.19 -21.73 15.36
CA ILE A 41 1.82 -21.01 14.25
C ILE A 41 2.59 -22.02 13.40
N PRO A 42 2.34 -22.09 12.08
CA PRO A 42 3.04 -23.01 11.22
C PRO A 42 4.51 -22.60 11.09
N LYS A 43 5.37 -23.58 10.86
CA LYS A 43 6.81 -23.32 10.68
C LYS A 43 7.10 -22.37 9.53
N SER A 44 6.27 -22.34 8.49
CA SER A 44 6.40 -21.39 7.37
C SER A 44 6.18 -19.93 7.78
N ALA A 45 5.55 -19.68 8.93
CA ALA A 45 5.26 -18.35 9.44
C ALA A 45 6.15 -17.96 10.63
N TYR A 46 7.28 -18.64 10.86
CA TYR A 46 8.16 -18.36 12.01
C TYR A 46 8.63 -16.90 12.07
N SER A 47 8.72 -16.23 10.92
CA SER A 47 9.20 -14.86 10.77
C SER A 47 8.29 -13.82 11.42
N ILE A 48 7.02 -14.16 11.74
CA ILE A 48 6.17 -13.30 12.57
C ILE A 48 6.76 -13.15 13.99
N ALA A 49 7.49 -14.15 14.46
CA ALA A 49 7.99 -14.25 15.83
C ALA A 49 9.52 -14.08 15.94
N PHE A 50 10.29 -14.65 15.01
CA PHE A 50 11.74 -14.78 15.12
C PHE A 50 12.44 -14.54 13.78
N ASP A 51 13.65 -13.99 13.82
CA ASP A 51 14.42 -13.69 12.60
C ASP A 51 15.07 -14.94 11.98
N GLN A 52 15.21 -16.00 12.78
CA GLN A 52 15.71 -17.31 12.36
C GLN A 52 14.78 -18.42 12.89
N PRO A 53 14.57 -19.49 12.10
CA PRO A 53 13.75 -20.61 12.53
C PRO A 53 14.40 -21.31 13.73
N GLY A 54 13.58 -21.78 14.66
CA GLY A 54 14.00 -22.62 15.77
C GLY A 54 14.53 -23.98 15.30
N LEU A 55 15.50 -24.50 16.05
CA LEU A 55 16.20 -25.74 15.74
C LEU A 55 15.66 -26.88 16.60
N LYS A 56 15.36 -28.03 15.97
CA LYS A 56 14.88 -29.20 16.71
C LYS A 56 15.94 -29.64 17.73
N GLY A 57 15.54 -29.72 19.00
CA GLY A 57 16.43 -30.00 20.13
C GLY A 57 16.36 -28.92 21.21
N GLU A 58 16.10 -27.67 20.82
CA GLU A 58 16.03 -26.52 21.72
C GLU A 58 14.64 -25.86 21.70
N ASN A 59 14.32 -25.14 22.78
CA ASN A 59 13.20 -24.22 22.80
C ASN A 59 13.70 -22.80 22.56
N LYS A 60 12.89 -21.97 21.91
CA LYS A 60 13.16 -20.56 21.70
C LYS A 60 11.93 -19.75 22.03
N ASP A 61 12.06 -18.62 22.72
CA ASP A 61 10.92 -17.78 23.04
C ASP A 61 11.25 -16.30 23.01
N ARG A 62 10.19 -15.50 22.86
CA ARG A 62 10.22 -14.03 22.86
C ARG A 62 8.93 -13.52 23.49
N THR A 63 9.05 -12.65 24.48
CA THR A 63 7.93 -11.90 25.06
C THR A 63 7.62 -10.70 24.16
N VAL A 64 6.34 -10.41 23.95
CA VAL A 64 5.86 -9.35 23.07
C VAL A 64 4.65 -8.64 23.68
N HIS A 65 4.44 -7.39 23.29
CA HIS A 65 3.27 -6.61 23.66
C HIS A 65 2.30 -6.56 22.49
N ILE A 66 1.07 -7.04 22.70
CA ILE A 66 0.01 -7.01 21.70
C ILE A 66 -1.06 -6.01 22.14
N ARG A 67 -1.25 -4.96 21.35
CA ARG A 67 -2.40 -4.06 21.46
C ARG A 67 -3.60 -4.69 20.77
N TRP A 68 -4.70 -4.84 21.48
CA TRP A 68 -5.92 -5.43 20.91
C TRP A 68 -6.91 -4.35 20.48
N GLN A 69 -7.92 -4.76 19.71
CA GLN A 69 -8.99 -3.86 19.25
C GLN A 69 -9.68 -3.11 20.41
N ASP A 70 -10.00 -1.83 20.15
CA ASP A 70 -10.51 -0.90 21.13
C ASP A 70 -11.77 -1.43 21.85
N GLY A 71 -11.80 -1.28 23.19
CA GLY A 71 -12.99 -1.53 24.01
C GLY A 71 -13.35 -3.00 24.28
N ALA A 72 -12.72 -3.95 23.58
CA ALA A 72 -13.06 -5.38 23.72
C ALA A 72 -12.10 -6.15 24.61
N ALA A 73 -10.79 -5.89 24.55
CA ALA A 73 -9.78 -6.61 25.32
C ALA A 73 -8.73 -5.66 25.91
N LYS A 74 -8.07 -6.09 27.00
CA LYS A 74 -6.86 -5.43 27.49
C LYS A 74 -5.67 -5.85 26.64
N ASP A 75 -4.73 -4.92 26.44
CA ASP A 75 -3.42 -5.23 25.88
C ASP A 75 -2.74 -6.36 26.66
N THR A 76 -2.03 -7.24 25.94
CA THR A 76 -1.45 -8.46 26.50
C THR A 76 0.07 -8.46 26.42
N GLU A 77 0.72 -8.93 27.47
CA GLU A 77 2.12 -9.36 27.43
C GLU A 77 2.15 -10.85 27.06
N SER A 78 2.24 -11.09 25.75
CA SER A 78 2.17 -12.43 25.16
C SER A 78 3.55 -13.01 24.88
N ARG A 79 3.61 -14.30 24.56
CA ARG A 79 4.87 -15.01 24.31
C ARG A 79 4.77 -15.84 23.06
N PHE A 80 5.60 -15.51 22.07
CA PHE A 80 5.93 -16.44 21.01
C PHE A 80 6.92 -17.47 21.54
N ILE A 81 6.66 -18.75 21.27
CA ILE A 81 7.52 -19.85 21.69
C ILE A 81 7.58 -20.93 20.62
N TYR A 82 8.79 -21.38 20.31
CA TYR A 82 9.09 -22.59 19.57
C TYR A 82 9.37 -23.72 20.56
N TYR A 83 8.58 -24.78 20.50
CA TYR A 83 8.80 -26.02 21.23
C TYR A 83 9.56 -27.00 20.33
N GLY A 84 10.89 -27.08 20.51
CA GLY A 84 11.76 -28.00 19.78
C GLY A 84 12.33 -29.12 20.65
N SER A 85 12.22 -29.07 21.97
CA SER A 85 12.67 -30.15 22.86
C SER A 85 11.65 -31.31 22.95
N GLY A 86 12.13 -32.51 23.29
CA GLY A 86 11.28 -33.72 23.41
C GLY A 86 10.67 -34.13 22.06
N THR A 87 9.37 -34.45 22.04
CA THR A 87 8.64 -34.85 20.83
C THR A 87 8.07 -33.66 20.03
N ARG A 88 7.97 -32.47 20.62
CA ARG A 88 7.33 -31.29 20.00
C ARG A 88 8.21 -30.61 18.97
N ASN A 89 7.62 -30.02 17.94
CA ASN A 89 8.33 -29.31 16.89
C ASN A 89 7.42 -28.26 16.25
N GLU A 90 6.92 -27.32 17.06
CA GLU A 90 5.85 -26.37 16.70
C GLU A 90 6.07 -24.98 17.30
N TYR A 91 5.53 -23.96 16.65
CA TYR A 91 5.49 -22.60 17.18
C TYR A 91 4.11 -22.30 17.75
N ARG A 92 4.07 -21.46 18.79
CA ARG A 92 2.83 -20.96 19.38
C ARG A 92 2.93 -19.51 19.81
N LEU A 93 1.82 -18.80 19.77
CA LEU A 93 1.61 -17.56 20.51
C LEU A 93 0.72 -17.85 21.72
N THR A 94 1.21 -17.52 22.91
CA THR A 94 0.61 -17.88 24.19
C THR A 94 0.60 -16.68 25.15
N ARG A 95 0.09 -16.88 26.37
CA ARG A 95 0.02 -15.87 27.44
C ARG A 95 -0.84 -14.65 27.07
N PHE A 96 -2.09 -14.89 26.71
CA PHE A 96 -3.07 -13.81 26.52
C PHE A 96 -3.71 -13.31 27.83
N GLY A 97 -3.49 -14.01 28.94
CA GLY A 97 -4.18 -13.77 30.21
C GLY A 97 -5.41 -14.66 30.36
N ARG A 98 -5.93 -14.78 31.58
CA ARG A 98 -7.08 -15.65 31.89
C ARG A 98 -8.40 -15.09 31.39
N ASP A 99 -8.52 -13.77 31.36
CA ASP A 99 -9.76 -13.07 31.00
C ASP A 99 -9.71 -12.56 29.55
N PHE A 100 -8.94 -13.21 28.69
CA PHE A 100 -8.83 -12.81 27.30
C PHE A 100 -10.11 -13.20 26.54
N PRO A 101 -10.87 -12.22 26.01
CA PRO A 101 -12.26 -12.43 25.60
C PRO A 101 -12.43 -13.25 24.33
N PHE A 102 -11.38 -13.35 23.50
CA PHE A 102 -11.45 -13.98 22.17
C PHE A 102 -11.08 -15.48 22.17
N LEU A 103 -10.93 -16.09 23.35
CA LEU A 103 -10.67 -17.52 23.52
C LEU A 103 -11.85 -18.20 24.20
N THR A 104 -13.04 -18.04 23.62
CA THR A 104 -14.30 -18.68 24.04
C THR A 104 -14.94 -19.37 22.84
N ASP A 105 -15.94 -20.22 23.11
CA ASP A 105 -16.70 -20.95 22.08
C ASP A 105 -17.31 -20.02 21.02
N GLU A 106 -17.68 -18.79 21.40
CA GLU A 106 -18.26 -17.77 20.53
C GLU A 106 -17.31 -17.31 19.41
N TYR A 107 -16.01 -17.36 19.63
CA TYR A 107 -14.99 -16.92 18.67
C TYR A 107 -14.35 -18.10 17.91
N VAL A 108 -14.84 -19.32 18.09
CA VAL A 108 -14.40 -20.45 17.26
C VAL A 108 -14.86 -20.22 15.83
N GLY A 109 -13.91 -20.15 14.90
CA GLY A 109 -14.17 -19.76 13.50
C GLY A 109 -13.96 -18.27 13.22
N ALA A 110 -13.68 -17.45 14.24
CA ALA A 110 -13.27 -16.06 14.03
C ALA A 110 -11.92 -15.96 13.32
N LEU A 111 -11.70 -14.89 12.55
CA LEU A 111 -10.41 -14.58 11.95
C LEU A 111 -9.61 -13.67 12.89
N VAL A 112 -8.48 -14.15 13.40
CA VAL A 112 -7.51 -13.32 14.12
C VAL A 112 -6.39 -12.87 13.19
N ILE A 113 -6.06 -11.58 13.26
CA ILE A 113 -4.95 -10.93 12.56
C ILE A 113 -3.96 -10.44 13.62
N ILE A 114 -2.69 -10.80 13.46
CA ILE A 114 -1.58 -10.34 14.30
C ILE A 114 -0.57 -9.60 13.41
N ALA A 115 -0.39 -8.31 13.64
CA ALA A 115 0.47 -7.44 12.86
C ALA A 115 1.70 -7.00 13.68
N ARG A 116 2.91 -7.24 13.19
CA ARG A 116 4.19 -6.85 13.82
C ARG A 116 4.57 -5.44 13.39
N GLU A 117 4.39 -4.47 14.28
CA GLU A 117 4.70 -3.06 14.00
C GLU A 117 6.16 -2.73 14.33
N GLY A 118 6.66 -3.23 15.47
CA GLY A 118 8.01 -2.99 15.96
C GLY A 118 8.84 -4.26 16.12
N GLU A 119 9.84 -4.22 17.00
CA GLU A 119 10.63 -5.41 17.32
C GLU A 119 9.81 -6.40 18.13
N ASP A 120 9.24 -5.93 19.25
CA ASP A 120 8.40 -6.70 20.19
C ASP A 120 6.99 -6.11 20.36
N THR A 121 6.60 -5.14 19.51
CA THR A 121 5.27 -4.50 19.54
C THR A 121 4.40 -4.97 18.37
N TYR A 122 3.18 -5.36 18.70
CA TYR A 122 2.21 -5.94 17.78
C TYR A 122 0.83 -5.34 18.01
N SER A 123 0.00 -5.41 16.97
CA SER A 123 -1.44 -5.16 17.04
C SER A 123 -2.22 -6.43 16.69
N GLY A 124 -3.34 -6.65 17.37
CA GLY A 124 -4.20 -7.82 17.25
C GLY A 124 -5.65 -7.43 16.98
N TYR A 125 -6.25 -8.07 15.98
CA TYR A 125 -7.64 -7.86 15.60
C TYR A 125 -8.35 -9.21 15.45
N VAL A 126 -9.59 -9.30 15.90
CA VAL A 126 -10.46 -10.47 15.81
C VAL A 126 -11.75 -10.04 15.14
N LEU A 127 -11.98 -10.61 13.96
CA LEU A 127 -13.19 -10.42 13.13
C LEU A 127 -14.07 -11.66 13.31
N ASN A 128 -15.33 -11.46 13.69
CA ASN A 128 -16.19 -12.57 14.13
C ASN A 128 -17.49 -12.70 13.32
N THR A 129 -17.77 -11.78 12.40
CA THR A 129 -18.92 -11.92 11.51
C THR A 129 -18.47 -12.39 10.12
N ASP A 130 -19.32 -13.14 9.43
CA ASP A 130 -19.02 -13.65 8.09
C ASP A 130 -18.73 -12.50 7.12
N GLU A 131 -19.48 -11.40 7.19
CA GLU A 131 -19.26 -10.19 6.36
C GLU A 131 -17.88 -9.57 6.58
N GLU A 132 -17.46 -9.38 7.84
CA GLU A 132 -16.14 -8.83 8.16
C GLU A 132 -15.00 -9.73 7.68
N ILE A 133 -15.18 -11.04 7.83
CA ILE A 133 -14.20 -12.05 7.44
C ILE A 133 -14.09 -12.07 5.91
N GLU A 134 -15.21 -12.15 5.18
CA GLU A 134 -15.23 -12.14 3.71
C GLU A 134 -14.56 -10.88 3.15
N ASP A 135 -14.91 -9.70 3.66
CA ASP A 135 -14.30 -8.44 3.25
C ASP A 135 -12.79 -8.42 3.56
N ALA A 136 -12.38 -8.90 4.75
CA ALA A 136 -10.96 -8.97 5.11
C ALA A 136 -10.17 -9.89 4.18
N LEU A 137 -10.72 -11.06 3.85
CA LEU A 137 -10.08 -12.00 2.95
C LEU A 137 -9.88 -11.38 1.56
N GLU A 138 -10.93 -10.71 1.06
CA GLU A 138 -10.90 -10.07 -0.25
C GLU A 138 -9.93 -8.89 -0.31
N ILE A 139 -9.94 -8.02 0.71
CA ILE A 139 -9.09 -6.84 0.79
C ILE A 139 -7.62 -7.21 0.99
N LEU A 140 -7.33 -8.18 1.86
CA LEU A 140 -5.97 -8.59 2.19
C LEU A 140 -5.39 -9.63 1.21
N GLY A 141 -6.19 -10.08 0.24
CA GLY A 141 -5.78 -11.08 -0.74
C GLY A 141 -5.50 -12.46 -0.13
N ILE A 142 -6.23 -12.81 0.93
CA ILE A 142 -6.12 -14.09 1.63
C ILE A 142 -7.00 -15.13 0.91
N PRO A 143 -6.47 -16.32 0.55
CA PRO A 143 -7.29 -17.36 -0.05
C PRO A 143 -8.39 -17.85 0.91
N PRO A 144 -9.64 -18.04 0.45
CA PRO A 144 -10.78 -18.36 1.32
C PRO A 144 -10.68 -19.75 1.98
N ASN A 145 -9.86 -20.65 1.43
CA ASN A 145 -9.61 -21.98 1.98
C ASN A 145 -8.40 -22.04 2.92
N ALA A 146 -7.71 -20.92 3.15
CA ALA A 146 -6.53 -20.88 3.98
C ALA A 146 -6.91 -20.67 5.45
N THR A 147 -6.39 -21.53 6.34
CA THR A 147 -6.72 -21.48 7.77
C THR A 147 -5.74 -20.65 8.59
N ILE A 148 -4.51 -20.49 8.10
CA ILE A 148 -3.44 -19.71 8.74
C ILE A 148 -2.33 -19.41 7.74
N GLY A 149 -1.74 -18.22 7.83
CA GLY A 149 -0.58 -17.86 7.02
C GLY A 149 -0.09 -16.45 7.28
N LEU A 150 1.06 -16.12 6.68
CA LEU A 150 1.51 -14.74 6.60
C LEU A 150 0.69 -14.00 5.53
N ILE A 151 0.40 -12.73 5.78
CA ILE A 151 -0.27 -11.86 4.82
C ILE A 151 0.78 -11.33 3.84
N ASP A 152 0.55 -11.58 2.56
CA ASP A 152 1.34 -11.04 1.46
C ASP A 152 0.84 -9.63 1.14
N LYS A 153 1.59 -8.62 1.58
CA LYS A 153 1.22 -7.20 1.43
C LYS A 153 1.07 -6.77 -0.03
N ASP A 154 1.72 -7.48 -0.96
CA ASP A 154 1.59 -7.18 -2.39
C ASP A 154 0.19 -7.52 -2.91
N ARG A 155 -0.51 -8.46 -2.27
CA ARG A 155 -1.87 -8.89 -2.63
C ARG A 155 -2.99 -8.02 -2.04
N ILE A 156 -2.67 -7.10 -1.13
CA ILE A 156 -3.67 -6.15 -0.62
C ILE A 156 -4.23 -5.36 -1.81
N LYS A 157 -5.57 -5.20 -1.86
CA LYS A 157 -6.26 -4.44 -2.90
C LYS A 157 -5.64 -3.06 -3.11
N LEU A 158 -5.42 -2.69 -4.38
CA LEU A 158 -4.74 -1.45 -4.73
C LEU A 158 -5.53 -0.22 -4.25
N GLU A 159 -6.85 -0.26 -4.37
CA GLU A 159 -7.76 0.79 -3.92
C GLU A 159 -7.59 1.08 -2.43
N GLU A 160 -7.38 0.03 -1.63
CA GLU A 160 -7.21 0.16 -0.19
C GLU A 160 -5.82 0.68 0.17
N LYS A 161 -4.77 0.25 -0.55
CA LYS A 161 -3.43 0.84 -0.43
C LYS A 161 -3.45 2.34 -0.75
N MET A 162 -4.18 2.73 -1.81
CA MET A 162 -4.36 4.13 -2.19
C MET A 162 -5.11 4.91 -1.10
N ARG A 163 -6.20 4.36 -0.56
CA ARG A 163 -6.96 4.97 0.54
C ARG A 163 -6.07 5.27 1.74
N ILE A 164 -5.29 4.28 2.19
CA ILE A 164 -4.36 4.44 3.32
C ILE A 164 -3.27 5.48 3.00
N CYS A 165 -2.73 5.46 1.77
CA CYS A 165 -1.74 6.43 1.33
C CYS A 165 -2.27 7.87 1.34
N VAL A 166 -3.52 8.07 0.87
CA VAL A 166 -4.18 9.39 0.89
C VAL A 166 -4.38 9.87 2.32
N GLU A 167 -4.89 9.01 3.19
CA GLU A 167 -5.10 9.33 4.62
C GLU A 167 -3.79 9.80 5.29
N GLU A 168 -2.68 9.10 5.04
CA GLU A 168 -1.36 9.45 5.59
C GLU A 168 -0.81 10.77 5.05
N CYS A 169 -0.98 11.02 3.75
CA CYS A 169 -0.55 12.27 3.12
C CYS A 169 -1.36 13.45 3.67
N LEU A 170 -2.69 13.30 3.74
CA LEU A 170 -3.59 14.36 4.20
C LEU A 170 -3.46 14.65 5.69
N ALA A 171 -3.13 13.65 6.50
CA ALA A 171 -2.81 13.84 7.91
C ALA A 171 -1.57 14.74 8.12
N SER A 172 -0.64 14.74 7.17
CA SER A 172 0.59 15.54 7.23
C SER A 172 0.41 16.93 6.61
N SER A 173 -0.35 17.02 5.53
CA SER A 173 -0.64 18.26 4.80
C SER A 173 -2.04 18.12 4.23
N ASN A 174 -2.97 18.99 4.65
CA ASN A 174 -4.36 18.96 4.16
C ASN A 174 -4.48 19.57 2.74
N GLU A 175 -3.54 19.24 1.86
CA GLU A 175 -3.42 19.76 0.50
C GLU A 175 -3.10 18.63 -0.48
N PHE A 176 -3.26 18.90 -1.78
CA PHE A 176 -2.83 17.96 -2.80
C PHE A 176 -1.30 17.88 -2.85
N PRO A 177 -0.71 16.67 -3.00
CA PRO A 177 0.71 16.55 -3.29
C PRO A 177 1.03 17.17 -4.66
N ASP A 178 2.26 17.65 -4.84
CA ASP A 178 2.74 18.11 -6.14
C ASP A 178 2.75 16.97 -7.18
N THR A 179 2.97 17.31 -8.45
CA THR A 179 2.87 16.34 -9.55
C THR A 179 3.96 15.27 -9.51
N GLN A 180 5.17 15.61 -9.03
CA GLN A 180 6.26 14.65 -8.93
C GLN A 180 5.97 13.66 -7.79
N THR A 181 5.61 14.18 -6.61
CA THR A 181 5.22 13.37 -5.45
C THR A 181 4.05 12.44 -5.77
N MET A 182 3.02 12.93 -6.48
CA MET A 182 1.90 12.08 -6.92
C MET A 182 2.37 10.93 -7.82
N ALA A 183 3.22 11.22 -8.81
CA ALA A 183 3.74 10.21 -9.72
C ALA A 183 4.63 9.19 -8.99
N ASP A 184 5.44 9.63 -8.02
CA ASP A 184 6.26 8.76 -7.17
C ASP A 184 5.42 7.82 -6.30
N LEU A 185 4.37 8.34 -5.65
CA LEU A 185 3.43 7.55 -4.87
C LEU A 185 2.71 6.52 -5.74
N ALA A 186 2.22 6.93 -6.91
CA ALA A 186 1.59 6.03 -7.87
C ALA A 186 2.53 4.88 -8.26
N ARG A 187 3.78 5.19 -8.65
CA ARG A 187 4.79 4.18 -9.00
C ARG A 187 5.06 3.20 -7.86
N LYS A 188 5.16 3.70 -6.63
CA LYS A 188 5.38 2.88 -5.43
C LYS A 188 4.22 1.92 -5.14
N LEU A 189 2.99 2.35 -5.43
CA LEU A 189 1.77 1.55 -5.20
C LEU A 189 1.50 0.55 -6.33
N THR A 190 1.94 0.85 -7.56
CA THR A 190 1.72 -0.03 -8.72
C THR A 190 2.57 -1.30 -8.63
N LEU A 191 1.90 -2.45 -8.53
CA LEU A 191 2.56 -3.74 -8.69
C LEU A 191 2.79 -4.05 -10.18
N LEU A 192 4.05 -4.10 -10.60
CA LEU A 192 4.43 -4.44 -11.96
C LEU A 192 4.80 -5.93 -12.06
N ARG A 193 4.48 -6.54 -13.20
CA ARG A 193 4.94 -7.91 -13.51
C ARG A 193 6.45 -7.90 -13.67
N LYS A 194 7.10 -8.98 -13.24
CA LYS A 194 8.55 -9.18 -13.46
C LYS A 194 8.84 -9.16 -14.96
N GLY A 195 9.73 -8.27 -15.38
CA GLY A 195 10.08 -8.10 -16.80
C GLY A 195 9.04 -7.37 -17.65
N ALA A 196 8.13 -6.61 -17.03
CA ALA A 196 7.20 -5.74 -17.76
C ALA A 196 7.96 -4.79 -18.71
N SER A 197 7.44 -4.62 -19.93
CA SER A 197 8.00 -3.69 -20.91
C SER A 197 7.86 -2.23 -20.45
N TYR A 198 8.63 -1.32 -21.01
CA TYR A 198 8.50 0.11 -20.66
C TYR A 198 7.11 0.66 -20.98
N ASP A 199 6.49 0.21 -22.08
CA ASP A 199 5.12 0.55 -22.46
C ASP A 199 4.10 0.08 -21.43
N ASP A 200 4.20 -1.18 -20.98
CA ASP A 200 3.31 -1.72 -19.94
C ASP A 200 3.44 -0.95 -18.63
N ARG A 201 4.68 -0.58 -18.27
CA ARG A 201 4.96 0.21 -17.07
C ARG A 201 4.34 1.59 -17.17
N LEU A 202 4.52 2.27 -18.30
CA LEU A 202 3.96 3.60 -18.54
C LEU A 202 2.44 3.58 -18.40
N GLY A 203 1.77 2.66 -19.09
CA GLY A 203 0.31 2.53 -19.04
C GLY A 203 -0.19 2.27 -17.62
N LYS A 204 0.42 1.31 -16.91
CA LYS A 204 0.03 0.96 -15.54
C LYS A 204 0.27 2.09 -14.54
N TRP A 205 1.34 2.84 -14.70
CA TRP A 205 1.64 3.99 -13.86
C TRP A 205 0.65 5.13 -14.08
N ILE A 206 0.33 5.47 -15.33
CA ILE A 206 -0.67 6.50 -15.65
C ILE A 206 -2.05 6.12 -15.09
N GLU A 207 -2.47 4.86 -15.28
CA GLU A 207 -3.73 4.35 -14.72
C GLU A 207 -3.75 4.47 -13.19
N SER A 208 -2.65 4.09 -12.53
CA SER A 208 -2.52 4.13 -11.07
C SER A 208 -2.47 5.55 -10.54
N GLU A 209 -1.75 6.47 -11.20
CA GLU A 209 -1.69 7.88 -10.80
C GLU A 209 -3.06 8.54 -10.94
N TYR A 210 -3.77 8.25 -12.03
CA TYR A 210 -5.13 8.77 -12.20
C TYR A 210 -6.06 8.27 -11.08
N ALA A 211 -6.04 6.98 -10.77
CA ALA A 211 -6.83 6.42 -9.67
C ALA A 211 -6.47 7.05 -8.31
N LEU A 212 -5.17 7.19 -8.00
CA LEU A 212 -4.70 7.83 -6.77
C LEU A 212 -5.13 9.30 -6.70
N PHE A 213 -5.01 10.05 -7.79
CA PHE A 213 -5.49 11.42 -7.88
C PHE A 213 -6.99 11.54 -7.60
N ARG A 214 -7.79 10.60 -8.12
CA ARG A 214 -9.24 10.54 -7.84
C ARG A 214 -9.52 10.29 -6.36
N CYS A 215 -8.73 9.46 -5.68
CA CYS A 215 -8.85 9.27 -4.24
C CYS A 215 -8.59 10.57 -3.47
N PHE A 216 -7.50 11.30 -3.78
CA PHE A 216 -7.24 12.62 -3.20
C PHE A 216 -8.36 13.62 -3.48
N GLU A 217 -8.85 13.65 -4.73
CA GLU A 217 -9.92 14.57 -5.13
C GLU A 217 -11.21 14.32 -4.37
N ASN A 218 -11.61 13.06 -4.21
CA ASN A 218 -12.81 12.72 -3.46
C ASN A 218 -12.70 13.10 -1.98
N GLU A 219 -11.55 12.83 -1.33
CA GLU A 219 -11.36 13.17 0.09
C GLU A 219 -11.30 14.68 0.32
N LEU A 220 -10.51 15.43 -0.46
CA LEU A 220 -10.37 16.88 -0.28
C LEU A 220 -11.62 17.68 -0.71
N CYS A 221 -12.46 17.11 -1.57
CA CYS A 221 -13.70 17.75 -2.00
C CYS A 221 -14.92 17.28 -1.20
N LYS A 222 -14.74 16.39 -0.22
CA LYS A 222 -15.85 15.75 0.50
C LYS A 222 -16.75 16.77 1.18
N ASP A 223 -16.17 17.72 1.91
CA ASP A 223 -16.93 18.76 2.63
C ASP A 223 -17.67 19.67 1.64
N MET A 224 -17.00 20.09 0.57
CA MET A 224 -17.62 20.88 -0.51
C MET A 224 -18.82 20.16 -1.16
N LEU A 225 -18.76 18.83 -1.29
CA LEU A 225 -19.86 18.04 -1.85
C LEU A 225 -21.04 17.87 -0.89
N ILE A 226 -20.79 17.86 0.43
CA ILE A 226 -21.81 17.72 1.47
C ILE A 226 -22.49 19.07 1.76
N ASP A 227 -21.68 20.10 1.96
CA ASP A 227 -22.14 21.45 2.33
C ASP A 227 -22.84 22.15 1.14
N GLY A 228 -22.47 21.77 -0.08
CA GLY A 228 -23.01 22.35 -1.30
C GLY A 228 -22.47 23.75 -1.58
N PHE A 229 -23.21 24.51 -2.41
CA PHE A 229 -22.79 25.84 -2.86
C PHE A 229 -23.91 26.85 -2.59
N SER A 230 -23.52 28.06 -2.19
CA SER A 230 -24.47 29.14 -1.89
C SER A 230 -24.99 29.87 -3.13
N SER A 231 -24.30 29.71 -4.27
CA SER A 231 -24.67 30.31 -5.55
C SER A 231 -24.18 29.48 -6.74
N VAL A 232 -24.75 29.75 -7.93
CA VAL A 232 -24.30 29.16 -9.20
C VAL A 232 -22.86 29.58 -9.52
N ASP A 233 -22.47 30.82 -9.24
CA ASP A 233 -21.13 31.31 -9.52
C ASP A 233 -20.06 30.59 -8.70
N GLU A 234 -20.34 30.32 -7.43
CA GLU A 234 -19.45 29.56 -6.54
C GLU A 234 -19.21 28.13 -7.07
N LEU A 235 -20.29 27.46 -7.49
CA LEU A 235 -20.22 26.14 -8.13
C LEU A 235 -19.35 26.19 -9.41
N VAL A 236 -19.56 27.20 -10.26
CA VAL A 236 -18.80 27.34 -11.52
C VAL A 236 -17.31 27.58 -11.25
N VAL A 237 -16.96 28.41 -10.27
CA VAL A 237 -15.57 28.66 -9.87
C VAL A 237 -14.92 27.37 -9.35
N ALA A 238 -15.61 26.62 -8.49
CA ALA A 238 -15.11 25.35 -7.96
C ALA A 238 -14.90 24.31 -9.08
N ALA A 239 -15.89 24.15 -9.96
CA ALA A 239 -15.83 23.23 -11.09
C ALA A 239 -14.66 23.54 -12.03
N ASN A 240 -14.48 24.83 -12.38
CA ASN A 240 -13.36 25.27 -13.22
C ASN A 240 -12.00 25.02 -12.55
N THR A 241 -11.90 25.23 -11.24
CA THR A 241 -10.67 24.96 -10.48
C THR A 241 -10.29 23.47 -10.54
N LEU A 242 -11.26 22.58 -10.34
CA LEU A 242 -11.04 21.13 -10.45
C LEU A 242 -10.66 20.71 -11.88
N LEU A 243 -11.37 21.21 -12.89
CA LEU A 243 -11.09 20.91 -14.30
C LEU A 243 -9.69 21.38 -14.72
N ASN A 244 -9.31 22.60 -14.33
CA ASN A 244 -7.98 23.15 -14.63
C ASN A 244 -6.87 22.36 -13.92
N ARG A 245 -7.11 21.90 -12.70
CA ARG A 245 -6.17 21.02 -11.97
C ARG A 245 -5.96 19.70 -12.72
N ARG A 246 -7.04 19.05 -13.17
CA ARG A 246 -6.94 17.81 -13.95
C ARG A 246 -6.14 18.00 -15.24
N LYS A 247 -6.39 19.09 -15.98
CA LYS A 247 -5.65 19.42 -17.22
C LYS A 247 -4.16 19.63 -16.97
N SER A 248 -3.82 20.43 -15.96
CA SER A 248 -2.42 20.73 -15.61
C SER A 248 -1.65 19.46 -15.20
N ARG A 249 -2.28 18.60 -14.40
CA ARG A 249 -1.67 17.37 -13.90
C ARG A 249 -1.46 16.31 -15.00
N ALA A 250 -2.43 16.14 -15.90
CA ALA A 250 -2.33 15.12 -16.95
C ALA A 250 -1.09 15.28 -17.85
N GLY A 251 -0.73 16.53 -18.21
CA GLY A 251 0.49 16.78 -18.99
C GLY A 251 1.77 16.42 -18.22
N LYS A 252 1.89 16.92 -16.99
CA LYS A 252 3.08 16.70 -16.15
C LYS A 252 3.25 15.24 -15.73
N SER A 253 2.16 14.53 -15.47
CA SER A 253 2.16 13.08 -15.19
C SER A 253 2.91 12.28 -16.25
N LEU A 254 2.59 12.51 -17.53
CA LEU A 254 3.23 11.82 -18.64
C LEU A 254 4.74 12.10 -18.70
N GLU A 255 5.13 13.37 -18.54
CA GLU A 255 6.54 13.78 -18.47
C GLU A 255 7.28 13.06 -17.33
N HIS A 256 6.70 13.03 -16.12
CA HIS A 256 7.31 12.40 -14.94
C HIS A 256 7.53 10.90 -15.12
N HIS A 257 6.55 10.20 -15.70
CA HIS A 257 6.68 8.76 -15.95
C HIS A 257 7.67 8.43 -17.07
N LEU A 258 7.72 9.24 -18.14
CA LEU A 258 8.71 9.10 -19.20
C LEU A 258 10.13 9.35 -18.69
N ALA A 259 10.33 10.40 -17.89
CA ALA A 259 11.61 10.70 -17.23
C ALA A 259 12.11 9.50 -16.40
N GLN A 260 11.21 8.86 -15.63
CA GLN A 260 11.56 7.66 -14.88
C GLN A 260 11.92 6.48 -15.80
N ILE A 261 11.19 6.27 -16.90
CA ILE A 261 11.50 5.22 -17.88
C ILE A 261 12.89 5.44 -18.50
N PHE A 262 13.20 6.67 -18.90
CA PHE A 262 14.50 7.00 -19.48
C PHE A 262 15.63 6.76 -18.49
N THR A 263 15.42 7.14 -17.23
CA THR A 263 16.36 6.88 -16.13
C THR A 263 16.59 5.38 -15.94
N ASP A 264 15.52 4.59 -15.89
CA ASP A 264 15.60 3.13 -15.72
C ASP A 264 16.23 2.42 -16.92
N ALA A 265 16.09 3.00 -18.11
CA ALA A 265 16.74 2.56 -19.35
C ALA A 265 18.20 3.04 -19.47
N SER A 266 18.70 3.82 -18.50
CA SER A 266 20.03 4.43 -18.51
C SER A 266 20.26 5.30 -19.77
N LEU A 267 19.22 5.96 -20.26
CA LEU A 267 19.32 6.92 -21.35
C LEU A 267 19.85 8.25 -20.82
N HIS A 268 20.79 8.85 -21.55
CA HIS A 268 21.22 10.22 -21.28
C HIS A 268 20.19 11.17 -21.86
N TYR A 269 19.61 12.03 -21.02
CA TYR A 269 18.66 13.04 -21.44
C TYR A 269 18.72 14.25 -20.50
N GLU A 270 18.20 15.37 -20.97
CA GLU A 270 17.96 16.56 -20.16
C GLU A 270 16.54 17.08 -20.45
N ALA A 271 15.79 17.39 -19.40
CA ALA A 271 14.43 17.93 -19.51
C ALA A 271 14.45 19.45 -19.46
N GLN A 272 13.46 20.10 -20.12
CA GLN A 272 13.26 21.56 -20.06
C GLN A 272 14.48 22.41 -20.51
N VAL A 273 15.28 21.88 -21.42
CA VAL A 273 16.43 22.59 -22.02
C VAL A 273 15.93 23.77 -22.84
N VAL A 274 16.54 24.95 -22.65
CA VAL A 274 16.27 26.13 -23.48
C VAL A 274 16.95 25.97 -24.84
N THR A 275 16.15 26.02 -25.90
CA THR A 275 16.59 26.01 -27.30
C THR A 275 16.33 27.37 -27.96
N GLU A 276 16.43 27.44 -29.29
CA GLU A 276 16.23 28.66 -30.06
C GLU A 276 14.84 29.26 -29.81
N GLY A 277 14.80 30.60 -29.74
CA GLY A 277 13.54 31.32 -29.52
C GLY A 277 12.93 31.12 -28.13
N TYR A 278 13.74 30.74 -27.12
CA TYR A 278 13.30 30.43 -25.76
C TYR A 278 12.31 29.26 -25.67
N LYS A 279 12.24 28.43 -26.72
CA LYS A 279 11.48 27.18 -26.69
C LYS A 279 12.11 26.22 -25.68
N LYS A 280 11.26 25.36 -25.10
CA LYS A 280 11.65 24.37 -24.12
C LYS A 280 11.01 23.03 -24.49
N PRO A 281 11.70 22.18 -25.27
CA PRO A 281 11.42 20.75 -25.33
C PRO A 281 11.05 20.17 -23.96
N ASP A 282 10.18 19.15 -23.98
CA ASP A 282 10.01 18.32 -22.80
C ASP A 282 11.31 17.54 -22.53
N PHE A 283 11.91 16.94 -23.57
CA PHE A 283 13.18 16.20 -23.47
C PHE A 283 14.13 16.42 -24.67
N ILE A 284 15.42 16.54 -24.37
CA ILE A 284 16.52 16.50 -25.35
C ILE A 284 17.47 15.35 -25.03
N PHE A 285 17.90 14.64 -26.07
CA PHE A 285 18.92 13.59 -26.00
C PHE A 285 20.13 13.95 -26.87
N PRO A 286 21.36 13.67 -26.41
CA PRO A 286 21.69 13.10 -25.10
C PRO A 286 21.75 14.15 -23.97
N SER A 287 21.87 15.44 -24.28
CA SER A 287 21.86 16.54 -23.30
C SER A 287 21.70 17.91 -23.97
N GLY A 288 21.38 18.95 -23.20
CA GLY A 288 21.39 20.33 -23.68
C GLY A 288 22.79 20.82 -24.04
N ALA A 289 23.83 20.32 -23.38
CA ALA A 289 25.22 20.64 -23.75
C ALA A 289 25.59 20.11 -25.14
N ALA A 290 25.11 18.92 -25.50
CA ALA A 290 25.28 18.36 -26.84
C ALA A 290 24.51 19.18 -27.88
N TYR A 291 23.29 19.61 -27.56
CA TYR A 291 22.47 20.46 -28.41
C TYR A 291 23.16 21.77 -28.81
N HIS A 292 23.75 22.47 -27.82
CA HIS A 292 24.42 23.76 -28.05
C HIS A 292 25.84 23.63 -28.62
N ASN A 293 26.34 22.40 -28.84
CA ASN A 293 27.68 22.17 -29.36
C ASN A 293 27.66 22.00 -30.89
N GLN A 294 28.15 23.02 -31.61
CA GLN A 294 28.24 23.00 -33.07
C GLN A 294 29.10 21.87 -33.67
N LYS A 295 29.94 21.22 -32.85
CA LYS A 295 30.78 20.09 -33.27
C LYS A 295 30.13 18.74 -33.02
N PHE A 296 28.98 18.71 -32.34
CA PHE A 296 28.22 17.48 -32.12
C PHE A 296 27.44 17.13 -33.39
N ASP A 297 27.31 15.84 -33.69
CA ASP A 297 26.57 15.41 -34.87
C ASP A 297 25.06 15.62 -34.67
N ALA A 298 24.45 16.40 -35.56
CA ALA A 298 23.01 16.65 -35.53
C ALA A 298 22.19 15.37 -35.75
N GLY A 299 22.74 14.35 -36.41
CA GLY A 299 22.09 13.05 -36.60
C GLY A 299 21.92 12.25 -35.30
N ASP A 300 22.71 12.56 -34.27
CA ASP A 300 22.68 11.89 -32.96
C ASP A 300 21.84 12.68 -31.92
N LEU A 301 21.24 13.81 -32.32
CA LEU A 301 20.34 14.59 -31.47
C LEU A 301 18.90 14.10 -31.65
N VAL A 302 18.21 13.87 -30.53
CA VAL A 302 16.79 13.51 -30.52
C VAL A 302 16.02 14.49 -29.65
N PHE A 303 14.90 14.96 -30.18
CA PHE A 303 13.92 15.78 -29.47
C PHE A 303 12.66 14.94 -29.22
N LEU A 304 12.09 15.04 -28.01
CA LEU A 304 10.83 14.39 -27.67
C LEU A 304 9.91 15.38 -26.96
N ALA A 305 8.74 15.63 -27.57
CA ALA A 305 7.62 16.33 -26.95
C ALA A 305 6.58 15.31 -26.47
N ALA A 306 6.16 15.43 -25.21
CA ALA A 306 5.20 14.53 -24.59
C ALA A 306 3.83 15.20 -24.53
N LYS A 307 2.87 14.69 -25.31
CA LYS A 307 1.48 15.18 -25.31
C LYS A 307 0.51 14.06 -24.98
N THR A 308 -0.45 14.34 -24.11
CA THR A 308 -1.52 13.39 -23.75
C THR A 308 -2.57 13.22 -24.85
N THR A 309 -2.78 14.25 -25.67
CA THR A 309 -3.64 14.21 -26.86
C THR A 309 -3.00 15.01 -27.99
N CYS A 310 -2.99 14.44 -29.21
CA CYS A 310 -2.34 15.06 -30.37
C CYS A 310 -3.32 15.84 -31.27
N LYS A 311 -4.47 16.27 -30.76
CA LYS A 311 -5.65 16.51 -31.62
C LYS A 311 -5.53 17.70 -32.59
N GLU A 312 -4.72 18.73 -32.37
CA GLU A 312 -4.57 19.88 -33.30
C GLU A 312 -3.24 20.66 -33.10
N ILE A 313 -2.07 20.00 -32.99
CA ILE A 313 -0.81 20.69 -32.56
C ILE A 313 0.42 20.35 -33.45
N TYR A 314 0.26 19.55 -34.51
CA TYR A 314 1.41 19.19 -35.37
C TYR A 314 2.06 20.40 -36.09
N GLU A 315 1.34 21.51 -36.27
CA GLU A 315 1.88 22.69 -36.96
C GLU A 315 2.77 23.58 -36.08
N SER A 316 2.77 23.43 -34.74
CA SER A 316 3.52 24.33 -33.84
C SER A 316 4.85 23.77 -33.33
N GLU A 317 5.09 22.46 -33.48
CA GLU A 317 6.26 21.74 -32.94
C GLU A 317 7.23 21.21 -34.03
N VAL A 318 6.93 21.47 -35.31
CA VAL A 318 7.86 21.27 -36.44
C VAL A 318 8.51 22.59 -36.83
#